data_AF-A0A3P8JBY3-F1
#
_entry.id   AF-A0A3P8JBY3-F1
#
_cell.length_a   1.000
_cell.length_b   1.000
_cell.length_c   1.000
_cell.angle_alpha   90.00
_cell.angle_beta   90.00
_cell.angle_gamma   90.00
#
_symmetry.space_group_name_H-M   'P 1'
#
loop_
_entity.id
_entity.type
_entity.pdbx_description
1 polymer ?
#
loop_
_entity_poly.entity_id
_entity_poly.type
_entity_poly.pdbx_seq_one_letter_code
_entity_poly.pdbx_strand_id
1 'polypeptide(L)'
;MAPAEIWLRLMRVNGLYGGTIVTVARRIGAAAGINSEALRLCGLSVAQARQFLTFDQRDIDAAQEWLEQPEHHLLSANSPLYPPQLRATADYPGALLVKGDLAILQSRQLAVVGSRAHSWYGRTLGESVLRSPGTLWHHDYQRPGDWYRRRSPSRRACREWKKHCGAREWVREYLPASARRFSKADCR
;
A
#
# COMPACT_ATOMS: atom_id res chain seq x y z
N MET A 1 -23.66 4.11 14.46
CA MET A 1 -22.58 3.55 13.61
C MET A 1 -21.42 3.19 14.52
N ALA A 2 -20.83 2.00 14.37
CA ALA A 2 -19.75 1.56 15.25
C ALA A 2 -18.46 2.39 15.03
N PRO A 3 -17.63 2.63 16.06
CA PRO A 3 -16.36 3.36 15.90
C PRO A 3 -15.43 2.77 14.83
N ALA A 4 -15.38 1.44 14.70
CA ALA A 4 -14.58 0.76 13.68
C ALA A 4 -15.06 1.09 12.26
N GLU A 5 -16.37 1.08 12.03
CA GLU A 5 -16.96 1.38 10.71
C GLU A 5 -16.67 2.83 10.28
N ILE A 6 -16.69 3.79 11.22
CA ILE A 6 -16.29 5.18 10.94
C ILE A 6 -14.88 5.21 10.33
N TRP A 7 -13.92 4.51 10.94
CA TRP A 7 -12.55 4.46 10.45
C TRP A 7 -12.44 3.76 9.09
N LEU A 8 -13.12 2.63 8.89
CA LEU A 8 -13.14 1.93 7.61
C LEU A 8 -13.63 2.83 6.47
N ARG A 9 -14.73 3.56 6.70
CA ARG A 9 -15.26 4.53 5.72
C ARG A 9 -14.29 5.69 5.49
N LEU A 10 -13.68 6.25 6.54
CA LEU A 10 -12.73 7.36 6.43
C LEU A 10 -11.44 6.98 5.73
N MET A 11 -10.94 5.75 5.89
CA MET A 11 -9.73 5.27 5.19
C MET A 11 -9.88 5.28 3.66
N ARG A 12 -11.12 5.24 3.14
CA ARG A 12 -11.41 5.33 1.71
C ARG A 12 -11.54 6.77 1.19
N VAL A 13 -11.75 7.72 2.09
CA VAL A 13 -11.93 9.13 1.73
C VAL A 13 -10.58 9.72 1.29
N ASN A 14 -10.53 10.22 0.06
CA ASN A 14 -9.29 10.76 -0.50
C ASN A 14 -8.96 12.14 0.09
N GLY A 15 -7.65 12.42 0.23
CA GLY A 15 -7.16 13.74 0.64
C GLY A 15 -7.42 14.07 2.11
N LEU A 16 -7.59 13.06 2.96
CA LEU A 16 -7.85 13.23 4.39
C LEU A 16 -6.79 12.47 5.19
N TYR A 17 -5.85 13.21 5.78
CA TYR A 17 -4.70 12.65 6.50
C TYR A 17 -4.41 13.47 7.77
N GLY A 18 -3.48 12.97 8.59
CA GLY A 18 -2.92 13.70 9.73
C GLY A 18 -3.95 14.05 10.81
N GLY A 19 -3.79 15.22 11.43
CA GLY A 19 -4.70 15.67 12.49
C GLY A 19 -6.14 15.91 12.02
N THR A 20 -6.32 16.19 10.73
CA THR A 20 -7.64 16.47 10.14
C THR A 20 -8.53 15.23 10.15
N ILE A 21 -8.00 14.08 9.71
CA ILE A 21 -8.79 12.82 9.70
C ILE A 21 -9.22 12.42 11.11
N VAL A 22 -8.34 12.62 12.11
CA VAL A 22 -8.63 12.34 13.52
C VAL A 22 -9.74 13.26 14.07
N THR A 23 -9.64 14.55 13.77
CA THR A 23 -10.64 15.55 14.20
C THR A 23 -12.01 15.24 13.59
N VAL A 24 -12.03 14.91 12.30
CA VAL A 24 -13.22 14.51 11.58
C VAL A 24 -13.83 13.24 12.17
N ALA A 25 -13.04 12.19 12.40
CA ALA A 25 -13.51 10.93 12.99
C ALA A 25 -14.18 11.16 14.35
N ARG A 26 -13.56 11.99 15.20
CA ARG A 26 -14.10 12.37 16.51
C ARG A 26 -15.44 13.11 16.39
N ARG A 27 -15.55 14.05 15.45
CA ARG A 27 -16.79 14.80 15.21
C ARG A 27 -17.93 13.90 14.70
N ILE A 28 -17.62 12.99 13.77
CA ILE A 28 -18.58 12.00 13.26
C ILE A 28 -19.06 11.08 14.38
N GLY A 29 -18.14 10.60 15.23
CA GLY A 29 -18.49 9.73 16.36
C GLY A 29 -19.39 10.40 17.41
N ALA A 30 -19.36 11.73 17.51
CA ALA A 30 -20.20 12.51 18.42
C ALA A 30 -21.51 13.02 17.77
N ALA A 31 -21.68 12.85 16.46
CA ALA A 31 -22.85 13.35 15.75
C ALA A 31 -24.08 12.47 16.02
N ALA A 32 -25.23 13.10 16.26
CA ALA A 32 -26.50 12.40 16.52
C ALA A 32 -27.07 11.68 15.27
N GLY A 33 -26.62 12.07 14.08
CA GLY A 33 -27.07 11.48 12.81
C GLY A 33 -26.02 11.65 11.72
N ILE A 34 -26.00 10.71 10.78
CA ILE A 34 -25.07 10.69 9.66
C ILE A 34 -25.84 10.96 8.37
N ASN A 35 -25.68 12.15 7.82
CA ASN A 35 -26.16 12.53 6.50
C ASN A 35 -25.12 13.44 5.83
N SER A 36 -25.35 13.80 4.57
CA SER A 36 -24.42 14.63 3.79
C SER A 36 -24.10 15.96 4.47
N GLU A 37 -25.10 16.61 5.07
CA GLU A 37 -24.92 17.90 5.73
C GLU A 37 -24.16 17.79 7.05
N ALA A 38 -24.50 16.80 7.88
CA ALA A 38 -23.81 16.51 9.13
C ALA A 38 -22.32 16.20 8.89
N LEU A 39 -22.00 15.45 7.83
CA LEU A 39 -20.61 15.16 7.45
C LEU A 39 -19.86 16.42 6.99
N ARG A 40 -20.55 17.35 6.30
CA ARG A 40 -19.96 18.64 5.94
C ARG A 40 -19.65 19.49 7.16
N LEU A 41 -20.57 19.54 8.12
CA LEU A 41 -20.35 20.21 9.41
C LEU A 41 -19.20 19.57 10.21
N CYS A 42 -18.95 18.27 10.02
CA CYS A 42 -17.80 17.59 10.62
C CYS A 42 -16.47 18.00 9.97
N GLY A 43 -16.48 18.60 8.78
CA GLY A 43 -15.29 19.08 8.07
C GLY A 43 -14.98 18.35 6.76
N LEU A 44 -15.88 17.50 6.27
CA LEU A 44 -15.73 16.87 4.95
C LEU A 44 -16.20 17.84 3.85
N SER A 45 -15.49 17.85 2.72
CA SER A 45 -16.02 18.42 1.49
C SER A 45 -17.20 17.60 0.94
N VAL A 46 -17.96 18.15 0.00
CA VAL A 46 -19.08 17.45 -0.65
C VAL A 46 -18.62 16.13 -1.29
N ALA A 47 -17.46 16.13 -1.97
CA ALA A 47 -16.91 14.95 -2.59
C ALA A 47 -16.51 13.88 -1.55
N GLN A 48 -15.92 14.30 -0.43
CA GLN A 48 -15.52 13.40 0.66
C GLN A 48 -16.74 12.84 1.40
N ALA A 49 -17.74 13.66 1.69
CA ALA A 49 -18.99 13.21 2.30
C ALA A 49 -19.70 12.19 1.40
N ARG A 50 -19.70 12.41 0.08
CA ARG A 50 -20.19 11.42 -0.88
C ARG A 50 -19.40 10.12 -0.81
N GLN A 51 -18.07 10.16 -0.87
CA GLN A 51 -17.22 8.97 -0.76
C GLN A 51 -17.49 8.17 0.52
N PHE A 52 -17.67 8.86 1.65
CA PHE A 52 -17.97 8.26 2.94
C PHE A 52 -19.34 7.54 2.95
N LEU A 53 -20.37 8.19 2.39
CA LEU A 53 -21.73 7.65 2.34
C LEU A 53 -21.89 6.53 1.31
N THR A 54 -21.19 6.61 0.17
CA THR A 54 -21.26 5.61 -0.91
C THR A 54 -20.28 4.46 -0.74
N PHE A 55 -19.69 4.31 0.46
CA PHE A 55 -18.81 3.17 0.75
C PHE A 55 -19.65 1.88 0.75
N ASP A 56 -19.19 0.87 0.00
CA ASP A 56 -19.93 -0.37 -0.21
C ASP A 56 -20.05 -1.14 1.10
N GLN A 57 -21.27 -1.57 1.43
CA GLN A 57 -21.52 -2.37 2.62
C GLN A 57 -20.75 -3.70 2.56
N ARG A 58 -20.57 -4.27 1.36
CA ARG A 58 -19.79 -5.51 1.18
C ARG A 58 -18.32 -5.35 1.61
N ASP A 59 -17.73 -4.18 1.34
CA ASP A 59 -16.35 -3.90 1.75
C ASP A 59 -16.25 -3.71 3.28
N ILE A 60 -17.30 -3.17 3.91
CA ILE A 60 -17.39 -3.08 5.38
C ILE A 60 -17.47 -4.48 5.98
N ASP A 61 -18.38 -5.30 5.48
CA ASP A 61 -18.62 -6.65 5.99
C ASP A 61 -17.35 -7.49 5.85
N ALA A 62 -16.70 -7.45 4.68
CA ALA A 62 -15.43 -8.14 4.46
C ALA A 62 -14.30 -7.64 5.38
N ALA A 63 -14.24 -6.33 5.67
CA ALA A 63 -13.27 -5.79 6.61
C ALA A 63 -13.59 -6.20 8.06
N GLN A 64 -14.85 -6.31 8.43
CA GLN A 64 -15.27 -6.80 9.75
C GLN A 64 -14.94 -8.30 9.91
N GLU A 65 -15.28 -9.13 8.93
CA GLU A 65 -14.90 -10.55 8.89
C GLU A 65 -13.37 -10.73 8.98
N TRP A 66 -12.60 -9.83 8.35
CA TRP A 66 -11.14 -9.84 8.47
C TRP A 66 -10.68 -9.48 9.89
N LEU A 67 -11.34 -8.53 10.57
CA LEU A 67 -11.01 -8.13 11.93
C LEU A 67 -11.40 -9.16 13.00
N GLU A 68 -12.31 -10.09 12.68
CA GLU A 68 -12.67 -11.20 13.57
C GLU A 68 -11.61 -12.31 13.61
N GLN A 69 -10.68 -12.32 12.65
CA GLN A 69 -9.59 -13.30 12.62
C GLN A 69 -8.56 -13.04 13.73
N PRO A 70 -7.89 -14.09 14.25
CA PRO A 70 -6.86 -13.91 15.25
C PRO A 70 -5.70 -13.07 14.72
N GLU A 71 -5.11 -12.26 15.60
CA GLU A 71 -4.00 -11.34 15.30
C GLU A 71 -4.32 -10.27 14.24
N HIS A 72 -5.60 -10.02 13.96
CA HIS A 72 -6.02 -8.94 13.06
C HIS A 72 -6.56 -7.77 13.89
N HIS A 73 -6.08 -6.56 13.57
CA HIS A 73 -6.30 -5.38 14.41
C HIS A 73 -6.64 -4.16 13.56
N LEU A 74 -7.57 -3.34 14.06
CA LEU A 74 -7.81 -1.99 13.58
C LEU A 74 -7.22 -1.00 14.59
N LEU A 75 -6.12 -0.35 14.22
CA LEU A 75 -5.46 0.65 15.05
C LEU A 75 -5.78 2.05 14.56
N SER A 76 -6.59 2.79 15.33
CA SER A 76 -6.80 4.22 15.06
C SER A 76 -5.58 5.05 15.44
N ALA A 77 -5.43 6.21 14.82
CA ALA A 77 -4.42 7.20 15.15
C ALA A 77 -4.63 7.86 16.52
N ASN A 78 -5.61 7.44 17.33
CA ASN A 78 -5.73 7.79 18.75
C ASN A 78 -5.25 6.67 19.69
N SER A 79 -4.98 5.47 19.16
CA SER A 79 -4.51 4.36 19.96
C SER A 79 -3.14 4.67 20.58
N PRO A 80 -2.89 4.26 21.83
CA PRO A 80 -1.54 4.31 22.42
C PRO A 80 -0.56 3.38 21.70
N LEU A 81 -1.06 2.34 21.02
CA LEU A 81 -0.25 1.39 20.25
C LEU A 81 0.05 1.86 18.81
N TYR A 82 -0.45 3.04 18.41
CA TYR A 82 -0.16 3.58 17.09
C TYR A 82 1.33 3.93 16.96
N PRO A 83 2.01 3.58 15.85
CA PRO A 83 3.45 3.79 15.73
C PRO A 83 3.84 5.27 15.87
N PRO A 84 4.67 5.66 16.85
CA PRO A 84 5.01 7.06 17.09
C PRO A 84 5.79 7.68 15.91
N GLN A 85 6.65 6.89 15.27
CA GLN A 85 7.42 7.31 14.08
C GLN A 85 6.50 7.65 12.91
N LEU A 86 5.42 6.88 12.71
CA LEU A 86 4.44 7.16 11.65
C LEU A 86 3.60 8.40 12.00
N ARG A 87 3.17 8.55 13.26
CA ARG A 87 2.41 9.73 13.71
C ARG A 87 3.20 11.04 13.58
N ALA A 88 4.54 10.99 13.63
CA ALA A 88 5.40 12.15 13.45
C ALA A 88 5.45 12.68 12.00
N THR A 89 4.94 11.92 11.01
CA THR A 89 4.86 12.37 9.62
C THR A 89 3.70 13.35 9.41
N ALA A 90 3.80 14.27 8.44
CA ALA A 90 2.74 15.27 8.20
C ALA A 90 1.41 14.63 7.78
N ASP A 91 1.47 13.60 6.93
CA ASP A 91 0.31 12.95 6.31
C ASP A 91 0.07 11.55 6.87
N TYR A 92 0.19 11.36 8.18
CA TYR A 92 -0.04 10.05 8.78
C TYR A 92 -1.48 9.56 8.52
N PRO A 93 -1.68 8.25 8.25
CA PRO A 93 -3.01 7.71 8.04
C PRO A 93 -3.85 7.72 9.33
N GLY A 94 -5.16 7.91 9.22
CA GLY A 94 -6.04 7.98 10.39
C GLY A 94 -6.24 6.65 11.12
N ALA A 95 -6.07 5.52 10.42
CA ALA A 95 -6.13 4.18 10.98
C ALA A 95 -5.28 3.20 10.16
N LEU A 96 -4.91 2.09 10.78
CA LEU A 96 -4.14 0.99 10.21
C LEU A 96 -4.88 -0.32 10.40
N LEU A 97 -4.90 -1.15 9.36
CA LEU A 97 -5.23 -2.58 9.46
C LEU A 97 -3.92 -3.34 9.62
N VAL A 98 -3.77 -4.05 10.74
CA VAL A 98 -2.52 -4.73 11.11
C VAL A 98 -2.80 -6.21 11.31
N LYS A 99 -1.93 -7.05 10.75
CA LYS A 99 -1.90 -8.49 10.99
C LYS A 99 -0.61 -8.85 11.73
N GLY A 100 -0.73 -9.58 12.83
CA GLY A 100 0.38 -10.01 13.68
C GLY A 100 0.56 -9.15 14.94
N ASP A 101 1.70 -9.32 15.60
CA ASP A 101 1.99 -8.69 16.88
C ASP A 101 2.14 -7.16 16.80
N LEU A 102 1.32 -6.46 17.58
CA LEU A 102 1.35 -5.00 17.70
C LEU A 102 2.59 -4.47 18.43
N ALA A 103 3.25 -5.28 19.26
CA ALA A 103 4.44 -4.85 20.00
C ALA A 103 5.60 -4.46 19.07
N ILE A 104 5.68 -5.10 17.90
CA ILE A 104 6.69 -4.81 16.87
C ILE A 104 6.56 -3.37 16.35
N LEU A 105 5.34 -2.80 16.36
CA LEU A 105 5.11 -1.42 15.90
C LEU A 105 5.78 -0.37 16.78
N GLN A 106 6.17 -0.73 18.00
CA GLN A 106 6.87 0.15 18.94
C GLN A 106 8.40 -0.03 18.88
N SER A 107 8.89 -1.04 18.16
CA SER A 107 10.33 -1.27 17.99
C SER A 107 10.92 -0.29 16.97
N ARG A 108 12.26 -0.18 16.94
CA ARG A 108 12.96 0.58 15.91
C ARG A 108 12.91 -0.17 14.58
N GLN A 109 12.40 0.48 13.54
CA GLN A 109 12.25 -0.10 12.22
C GLN A 109 13.17 0.58 11.20
N LEU A 110 13.78 -0.21 10.31
CA LEU A 110 14.57 0.26 9.17
C LEU A 110 13.90 -0.22 7.88
N ALA A 111 13.47 0.72 7.04
CA ALA A 111 12.94 0.40 5.73
C ALA A 111 14.08 0.14 4.75
N VAL A 112 14.09 -1.04 4.12
CA VAL A 112 14.98 -1.37 3.01
C VAL A 112 14.15 -1.40 1.73
N VAL A 113 14.40 -0.45 0.82
CA VAL A 113 13.70 -0.32 -0.46
C VAL A 113 14.69 -0.37 -1.63
N GLY A 114 14.27 -0.92 -2.76
CA GLY A 114 15.13 -1.08 -3.93
C GLY A 114 14.34 -1.32 -5.22
N SER A 115 15.05 -1.38 -6.34
CA SER A 115 14.43 -1.68 -7.65
C SER A 115 13.78 -3.06 -7.65
N ARG A 116 12.57 -3.15 -8.22
CA ARG A 116 11.92 -4.44 -8.53
C ARG A 116 12.66 -5.22 -9.61
N ALA A 117 13.43 -4.53 -10.45
CA ALA A 117 14.38 -5.10 -11.40
C ALA A 117 15.80 -4.82 -10.90
N HIS A 118 16.17 -5.46 -9.79
CA HIS A 118 17.50 -5.31 -9.20
C HIS A 118 18.52 -6.16 -9.96
N SER A 119 19.77 -5.71 -10.00
CA SER A 119 20.89 -6.55 -10.44
C SER A 119 21.21 -7.64 -9.40
N TRP A 120 22.07 -8.59 -9.77
CA TRP A 120 22.63 -9.53 -8.81
C TRP A 120 23.31 -8.81 -7.63
N TYR A 121 24.11 -7.77 -7.92
CA TYR A 121 24.77 -6.96 -6.89
C TYR A 121 23.77 -6.29 -5.94
N GLY A 122 22.69 -5.70 -6.47
CA GLY A 122 21.66 -5.05 -5.66
C GLY A 122 20.96 -6.02 -4.71
N ARG A 123 20.74 -7.27 -5.14
CA ARG A 123 20.22 -8.32 -4.27
C ARG A 123 21.20 -8.68 -3.16
N THR A 124 22.46 -8.94 -3.50
CA THR A 124 23.50 -9.33 -2.53
C THR A 124 23.72 -8.27 -1.46
N LEU A 125 23.75 -6.99 -1.87
CA LEU A 125 23.85 -5.87 -0.92
C LEU A 125 22.64 -5.83 0.01
N GLY A 126 21.42 -5.97 -0.51
CA GLY A 126 20.20 -6.04 0.32
C GLY A 126 20.25 -7.19 1.32
N GLU A 127 20.69 -8.38 0.90
CA GLU A 127 20.86 -9.53 1.78
C GLU A 127 21.91 -9.29 2.88
N SER A 128 23.02 -8.60 2.58
CA SER A 128 24.03 -8.27 3.58
C SER A 128 23.51 -7.30 4.65
N VAL A 129 22.75 -6.27 4.28
CA VAL A 129 22.15 -5.30 5.22
C VAL A 129 21.22 -5.99 6.21
N LEU A 130 20.47 -6.98 5.74
CA LEU A 130 19.57 -7.78 6.60
C LEU A 130 20.33 -8.73 7.54
N ARG A 131 21.59 -9.07 7.24
CA ARG A 131 22.39 -10.03 8.03
C ARG A 131 23.42 -9.38 8.96
N SER A 132 23.66 -8.08 8.84
CA SER A 132 24.68 -7.38 9.64
C SER A 132 24.39 -7.48 11.15
N PRO A 133 25.36 -7.96 11.97
CA PRO A 133 25.24 -8.00 13.43
C PRO A 133 25.09 -6.59 14.00
N GLY A 134 24.07 -6.37 14.83
CA GLY A 134 23.72 -5.05 15.38
C GLY A 134 22.34 -4.55 14.93
N THR A 135 21.80 -5.13 13.86
CA THR A 135 20.38 -5.01 13.53
C THR A 135 19.64 -6.16 14.21
N LEU A 136 19.00 -5.88 15.35
CA LEU A 136 18.10 -6.84 16.02
C LEU A 136 16.89 -7.08 15.12
N TRP A 137 17.01 -7.99 14.17
CA TRP A 137 15.87 -8.55 13.47
C TRP A 137 15.28 -9.64 14.36
N HIS A 138 14.00 -9.53 14.71
CA HIS A 138 13.28 -10.69 15.24
C HIS A 138 13.37 -11.81 14.19
N HIS A 139 13.80 -12.99 14.62
CA HIS A 139 14.15 -14.13 13.76
C HIS A 139 12.98 -14.72 12.94
N ASP A 140 11.78 -14.12 13.00
CA ASP A 140 10.55 -14.54 12.35
C ASP A 140 10.19 -13.74 11.08
N TYR A 141 11.18 -13.31 10.30
CA TYR A 141 10.89 -12.75 8.96
C TYR A 141 10.52 -13.87 7.98
N GLN A 142 9.26 -14.29 8.00
CA GLN A 142 8.68 -15.09 6.91
C GLN A 142 8.49 -14.20 5.67
N ARG A 143 9.07 -14.61 4.55
CA ARG A 143 8.95 -13.92 3.25
C ARG A 143 7.46 -13.65 2.94
N PRO A 144 7.05 -12.41 2.62
CA PRO A 144 5.73 -12.16 2.07
C PRO A 144 5.62 -12.83 0.69
N GLY A 145 4.83 -13.90 0.60
CA GLY A 145 4.53 -14.57 -0.65
C GLY A 145 3.73 -13.68 -1.61
N ASP A 146 4.18 -13.55 -2.85
CA ASP A 146 3.40 -13.37 -4.10
C ASP A 146 2.27 -12.31 -4.23
N TRP A 147 2.19 -11.28 -3.39
CA TRP A 147 1.10 -10.27 -3.52
C TRP A 147 1.22 -9.31 -4.73
N TYR A 148 2.40 -9.09 -5.31
CA TYR A 148 2.64 -7.99 -6.25
C TYR A 148 2.76 -8.37 -7.75
N ARG A 149 2.08 -9.43 -8.21
CA ARG A 149 2.25 -9.96 -9.59
C ARG A 149 1.16 -9.56 -10.62
N ARG A 150 0.34 -8.52 -10.39
CA ARG A 150 -0.66 -8.10 -11.40
C ARG A 150 -0.63 -6.60 -11.73
N ARG A 151 0.09 -6.25 -12.81
CA ARG A 151 -0.33 -5.36 -13.93
C ARG A 151 0.90 -5.00 -14.79
N SER A 152 0.99 -5.60 -15.98
CA SER A 152 2.00 -5.30 -17.00
C SER A 152 1.68 -3.99 -17.75
N PRO A 153 2.65 -3.14 -18.12
CA PRO A 153 2.41 -2.01 -19.01
C PRO A 153 2.21 -2.47 -20.47
N SER A 154 1.44 -1.71 -21.26
CA SER A 154 1.09 -2.03 -22.64
C SER A 154 2.28 -1.95 -23.61
N ARG A 155 2.19 -2.69 -24.74
CA ARG A 155 3.22 -2.78 -25.81
C ARG A 155 3.67 -1.43 -26.39
N ARG A 156 2.91 -0.35 -26.19
CA ARG A 156 3.19 0.99 -26.74
C ARG A 156 4.29 1.71 -25.93
N ALA A 157 4.25 1.60 -24.60
CA ALA A 157 5.26 2.16 -23.69
C ALA A 157 6.66 1.54 -23.90
N CYS A 158 6.70 0.26 -24.29
CA CYS A 158 7.96 -0.44 -24.55
C CYS A 158 8.61 -0.01 -25.89
N ARG A 159 7.83 0.49 -26.86
CA ARG A 159 8.35 0.99 -28.15
C ARG A 159 8.90 2.41 -28.05
N GLU A 160 8.31 3.27 -27.23
CA GLU A 160 8.83 4.63 -26.98
C GLU A 160 10.16 4.60 -26.21
N TRP A 161 10.30 3.70 -25.25
CA TRP A 161 11.55 3.52 -24.50
C TRP A 161 12.73 3.09 -25.39
N LYS A 162 12.47 2.26 -26.41
CA LYS A 162 13.49 1.85 -27.41
C LYS A 162 13.97 2.97 -28.33
N LYS A 163 13.24 4.09 -28.47
CA LYS A 163 13.67 5.22 -29.32
C LYS A 163 14.62 6.18 -28.62
N HIS A 164 14.64 6.20 -27.28
CA HIS A 164 15.43 7.16 -26.49
C HIS A 164 16.77 6.62 -25.98
N CYS A 165 16.97 5.31 -25.94
CA CYS A 165 18.24 4.72 -25.55
C CYS A 165 19.04 4.33 -26.80
N GLY A 166 19.93 5.22 -27.22
CA GLY A 166 21.01 4.89 -28.16
C GLY A 166 21.97 3.91 -27.50
N ALA A 167 21.80 2.62 -27.81
CA ALA A 167 22.80 1.59 -27.55
C ALA A 167 22.76 0.57 -28.69
N ARG A 168 23.81 0.60 -29.51
CA ARG A 168 24.21 -0.50 -30.38
C ARG A 168 24.57 -1.69 -29.49
N GLU A 169 24.23 -2.89 -29.96
CA GLU A 169 24.40 -4.18 -29.27
C GLU A 169 23.58 -4.19 -27.97
N TRP A 170 22.47 -4.90 -27.88
CA TRP A 170 22.40 -6.33 -27.61
C TRP A 170 21.01 -6.81 -28.06
N VAL A 171 20.94 -7.46 -29.22
CA VAL A 171 19.78 -8.28 -29.60
C VAL A 171 20.31 -9.63 -30.03
N ARG A 172 20.54 -10.50 -29.07
CA ARG A 172 20.67 -11.95 -29.31
C ARG A 172 20.54 -12.74 -28.01
N GLU A 173 19.38 -12.64 -27.39
CA GLU A 173 18.72 -13.76 -26.69
C GLU A 173 17.38 -13.26 -26.15
N TYR A 174 16.40 -14.15 -26.02
CA TYR A 174 14.98 -13.89 -25.75
C TYR A 174 14.10 -13.60 -26.98
N LEU A 175 14.08 -14.55 -27.91
CA LEU A 175 12.86 -14.89 -28.65
C LEU A 175 12.46 -16.33 -28.25
N PRO A 176 11.23 -16.57 -27.76
CA PRO A 176 10.77 -17.92 -27.44
C PRO A 176 10.67 -18.79 -28.71
N ALA A 177 10.89 -20.09 -28.55
CA ALA A 177 11.01 -21.09 -29.62
C ALA A 177 9.75 -21.32 -30.48
N SER A 178 8.68 -20.54 -30.30
CA SER A 178 7.45 -20.63 -31.10
C SER A 178 7.37 -19.65 -32.29
N ALA A 179 8.43 -18.88 -32.56
CA ALA A 179 8.50 -17.99 -33.74
C ALA A 179 9.44 -18.49 -34.85
N ARG A 180 9.72 -19.80 -34.94
CA ARG A 180 10.37 -20.41 -36.10
C ARG A 180 9.34 -20.78 -37.15
N ARG A 181 8.95 -19.81 -37.95
CA ARG A 181 8.46 -19.97 -39.34
C ARG A 181 8.32 -18.56 -39.89
N PHE A 182 9.36 -18.06 -40.53
CA PHE A 182 9.27 -17.33 -41.80
C PHE A 182 10.67 -17.27 -42.42
N SER A 183 10.68 -17.53 -43.72
CA SER A 183 11.84 -17.84 -44.56
C SER A 183 12.79 -16.67 -44.76
N LYS A 184 14.04 -17.01 -45.08
CA LYS A 184 15.18 -16.14 -45.35
C LYS A 184 15.26 -15.78 -46.85
N ALA A 185 14.13 -15.38 -47.44
CA ALA A 185 14.05 -14.89 -48.82
C ALA A 185 13.38 -13.52 -48.77
N ASP A 186 14.19 -12.49 -48.58
CA ASP A 186 14.01 -11.10 -49.03
C ASP A 186 15.12 -10.26 -48.38
N CYS A 187 16.36 -10.62 -48.72
CA CYS A 187 17.50 -9.72 -48.63
C CYS A 187 17.46 -8.81 -49.86
N ARG A 188 17.11 -7.54 -49.66
CA ARG A 188 17.74 -6.38 -50.31
C ARG A 188 17.56 -5.15 -49.42
#